data_AF-A0A3S1UWE4-F1
#
_entry.id   AF-A0A3S1UWE4-F1
#
_cell.length_a   1.000
_cell.length_b   1.000
_cell.length_c   1.000
_cell.angle_alpha   90.00
_cell.angle_beta   90.00
_cell.angle_gamma   90.00
#
_symmetry.space_group_name_H-M   'P 1'
#
loop_
_entity.id
_entity.type
_entity.pdbx_description
1 polymer ?
#
loop_
_entity_poly.entity_id
_entity_poly.type
_entity_poly.pdbx_seq_one_letter_code
_entity_poly.pdbx_strand_id
1 'polypeptide(L)'
;MDAKTDDNSAGKCPVAHGSAGRTNRDWWPNQLDLGVLHQQSNLSDPMGEDFDYAKEFQSLDLDAVVKDLHKVMTDSQDWWPADFGHYGPLFIRMAWHSAGTYRIGDGRGGAGAGQQRFAPLNSWPDNANLDKARRLLWP
;
A
#
# COMPACT_ATOMS: atom_id res chain seq x y z
N MET A 1 -5.30 -11.95 21.74
CA MET A 1 -6.52 -12.52 21.13
C MET A 1 -6.03 -13.45 20.03
N ASP A 2 -5.94 -14.73 20.37
CA ASP A 2 -5.34 -15.75 19.52
C ASP A 2 -6.35 -16.14 18.44
N ALA A 3 -6.07 -15.73 17.20
CA ALA A 3 -6.86 -16.17 16.05
C ALA A 3 -6.57 -17.67 15.84
N LYS A 4 -7.58 -18.51 16.02
CA LYS A 4 -7.54 -19.95 15.72
C LYS A 4 -7.18 -20.14 14.24
N THR A 5 -6.05 -20.79 13.96
CA THR A 5 -5.54 -21.07 12.61
C THR A 5 -6.06 -22.37 11.99
N ASP A 6 -7.03 -23.05 12.62
CA ASP A 6 -7.46 -24.40 12.21
C ASP A 6 -8.85 -24.41 11.53
N ASP A 7 -9.24 -23.31 10.89
CA ASP A 7 -10.48 -23.27 10.12
C ASP A 7 -10.18 -23.62 8.65
N ASN A 8 -10.53 -24.84 8.22
CA ASN A 8 -10.43 -25.32 6.83
C ASN A 8 -11.25 -24.47 5.82
N SER A 9 -11.95 -23.44 6.29
CA SER A 9 -12.67 -22.43 5.52
C SER A 9 -11.93 -21.09 5.37
N ALA A 10 -10.87 -20.83 6.14
CA ALA A 10 -10.14 -19.57 6.12
C ALA A 10 -9.52 -19.30 4.73
N GLY A 11 -9.84 -18.15 4.14
CA GLY A 11 -9.31 -17.70 2.83
C GLY A 11 -10.10 -18.17 1.60
N LYS A 12 -11.20 -18.93 1.76
CA LYS A 12 -12.06 -19.31 0.63
C LYS A 12 -13.12 -18.23 0.33
N CYS A 13 -13.30 -17.89 -0.95
CA CYS A 13 -14.43 -17.07 -1.38
C CYS A 13 -15.72 -17.91 -1.30
N PRO A 14 -16.82 -17.40 -0.69
CA PRO A 14 -18.08 -18.14 -0.57
C PRO A 14 -18.83 -18.31 -1.91
N VAL A 15 -18.40 -17.62 -2.96
CA VAL A 15 -18.99 -17.71 -4.31
C VAL A 15 -17.95 -18.26 -5.28
N ALA A 16 -18.31 -19.32 -6.01
CA ALA A 16 -17.48 -19.87 -7.07
C ALA A 16 -17.53 -18.94 -8.30
N HIS A 17 -16.49 -18.14 -8.50
CA HIS A 17 -16.30 -17.40 -9.75
C HIS A 17 -15.86 -18.39 -10.85
N GLY A 18 -16.63 -18.49 -11.93
CA GLY A 18 -16.33 -19.38 -13.06
C GLY A 18 -15.01 -18.98 -13.73
N SER A 19 -13.95 -19.73 -13.42
CA SER A 19 -12.62 -19.82 -14.08
C SER A 19 -11.49 -20.13 -13.10
N ALA A 20 -11.67 -19.94 -11.79
CA ALA A 20 -10.65 -20.26 -10.79
C ALA A 20 -10.70 -21.75 -10.42
N GLY A 21 -10.19 -22.62 -11.31
CA GLY A 21 -9.91 -24.01 -10.98
C GLY A 21 -8.84 -24.13 -9.89
N ARG A 22 -8.72 -25.32 -9.28
CA ARG A 22 -7.61 -25.61 -8.35
C ARG A 22 -6.27 -25.36 -9.05
N THR A 23 -5.38 -24.67 -8.36
CA THR A 23 -4.02 -24.35 -8.80
C THR A 23 -3.03 -25.40 -8.29
N ASN A 24 -1.78 -25.35 -8.77
CA ASN A 24 -0.73 -26.24 -8.29
C ASN A 24 -0.48 -26.09 -6.77
N ARG A 25 -0.63 -24.88 -6.20
CA ARG A 25 -0.49 -24.65 -4.75
C ARG A 25 -1.58 -25.35 -3.93
N ASP A 26 -2.77 -25.55 -4.50
CA ASP A 26 -3.85 -26.28 -3.82
C ASP A 26 -3.55 -27.78 -3.74
N TRP A 27 -2.86 -28.34 -4.73
CA TRP A 27 -2.51 -29.76 -4.79
C TRP A 27 -1.17 -30.08 -4.12
N TRP A 28 -0.18 -29.20 -4.26
CA TRP A 28 1.17 -29.36 -3.72
C TRP A 28 1.55 -28.13 -2.87
N PRO A 29 0.97 -27.96 -1.67
CA PRO A 29 1.14 -26.74 -0.87
C PRO A 29 2.58 -26.50 -0.39
N ASN A 30 3.41 -27.54 -0.35
CA ASN A 30 4.82 -27.47 0.07
C ASN A 30 5.81 -27.45 -1.11
N GLN A 31 5.33 -27.34 -2.35
CA GLN A 31 6.20 -27.20 -3.52
C GLN A 31 6.94 -25.85 -3.46
N LEU A 32 8.19 -25.83 -3.93
CA LEU A 32 8.98 -24.60 -4.04
C LEU A 32 8.26 -23.57 -4.92
N ASP A 33 8.03 -22.38 -4.37
CA ASP A 33 7.39 -21.27 -5.07
C ASP A 33 8.43 -20.35 -5.72
N LEU A 34 8.44 -20.32 -7.06
CA LEU A 34 9.31 -19.43 -7.85
C LEU A 34 8.66 -18.06 -8.12
N GLY A 35 7.42 -17.85 -7.65
CA GLY A 35 6.62 -16.64 -7.80
C GLY A 35 7.34 -15.36 -7.39
N VAL A 36 8.21 -15.46 -6.38
CA VAL A 36 8.97 -14.33 -5.83
C VAL A 36 10.06 -13.81 -6.78
N LEU A 37 10.53 -14.63 -7.73
CA LEU A 37 11.66 -14.29 -8.61
C LEU A 37 11.25 -13.47 -9.83
N HIS A 38 9.95 -13.29 -10.06
CA HIS A 38 9.41 -12.57 -11.21
C HIS A 38 8.31 -11.57 -10.82
N GLN A 39 8.31 -11.13 -9.56
CA GLN A 39 7.51 -9.98 -9.11
C GLN A 39 8.04 -8.69 -9.74
N GLN A 40 7.17 -7.69 -9.88
CA GLN A 40 7.54 -6.34 -10.35
C GLN A 40 8.24 -6.33 -11.71
N SER A 41 7.81 -7.21 -12.63
CA SER A 41 8.28 -7.20 -14.02
C SER A 41 7.88 -5.90 -14.73
N ASN A 42 8.73 -5.45 -15.65
CA ASN A 42 8.46 -4.34 -16.59
C ASN A 42 7.13 -4.49 -17.34
N LEU A 43 6.66 -5.72 -17.59
CA LEU A 43 5.37 -5.98 -18.23
C LEU A 43 4.17 -5.43 -17.43
N SER A 44 4.34 -5.23 -16.12
CA SER A 44 3.32 -4.68 -15.23
C SER A 44 3.54 -3.20 -14.89
N ASP A 45 4.62 -2.60 -15.38
CA ASP A 45 4.97 -1.21 -15.13
C ASP A 45 4.35 -0.29 -16.20
N PRO A 46 3.46 0.64 -15.81
CA PRO A 46 2.84 1.57 -16.77
C PRO A 46 3.77 2.72 -17.21
N MET A 47 4.93 2.91 -16.59
CA MET A 47 5.78 4.09 -16.82
C MET A 47 6.63 4.00 -18.09
N GLY A 48 6.84 2.79 -18.62
CA GLY A 48 7.66 2.53 -19.81
C GLY A 48 9.16 2.37 -19.50
N GLU A 49 9.89 1.74 -20.42
CA GLU A 49 11.28 1.33 -20.19
C GLU A 49 12.27 2.50 -20.11
N ASP A 50 11.92 3.64 -20.71
CA ASP A 50 12.78 4.84 -20.75
C ASP A 50 12.59 5.77 -19.54
N PHE A 51 11.69 5.44 -18.60
CA PHE A 51 11.37 6.30 -17.48
C PHE A 51 12.46 6.30 -16.40
N ASP A 52 13.00 7.48 -16.07
CA ASP A 52 14.00 7.68 -15.02
C ASP A 52 13.42 8.54 -13.88
N TYR A 53 12.96 7.88 -12.82
CA TYR A 53 12.39 8.55 -11.66
C TYR A 53 13.36 9.54 -10.99
N ALA A 54 14.67 9.24 -10.96
CA ALA A 54 15.63 10.12 -10.31
C ALA A 54 15.81 11.43 -11.08
N LYS A 55 15.86 11.34 -12.42
CA LYS A 55 15.92 12.51 -13.30
C LYS A 55 14.64 13.35 -13.21
N GLU A 56 13.47 12.71 -13.28
CA GLU A 56 12.18 13.42 -13.19
C GLU A 56 12.03 14.10 -11.82
N PHE A 57 12.36 13.41 -10.73
CA PHE A 57 12.30 13.98 -9.38
C PHE A 57 13.25 15.16 -9.19
N GLN A 58 14.44 15.15 -9.79
CA GLN A 58 15.37 16.29 -9.74
C GLN A 58 14.85 17.53 -10.46
N SER A 59 13.96 17.35 -11.44
CA SER A 59 13.35 18.46 -12.17
C SER A 59 12.10 19.04 -11.50
N LEU A 60 11.59 18.36 -10.46
CA LEU A 60 10.37 18.74 -9.75
C LEU A 60 10.57 20.01 -8.92
N ASP A 61 9.62 20.93 -9.01
CA ASP A 61 9.55 22.08 -8.09
C ASP A 61 9.10 21.61 -6.70
N LEU A 62 10.06 21.25 -5.87
CA LEU A 62 9.80 20.72 -4.54
C LEU A 62 9.16 21.78 -3.61
N ASP A 63 9.48 23.06 -3.79
CA ASP A 63 8.91 24.14 -2.98
C ASP A 63 7.42 24.33 -3.30
N ALA A 64 7.05 24.23 -4.58
CA ALA A 64 5.65 24.22 -4.99
C ALA A 64 4.89 23.03 -4.39
N VAL A 65 5.46 21.81 -4.45
CA VAL A 65 4.85 20.62 -3.84
C VAL A 65 4.65 20.79 -2.33
N VAL A 66 5.66 21.26 -1.61
CA VAL A 66 5.55 21.50 -0.16
C VAL A 66 4.49 22.56 0.15
N LYS A 67 4.41 23.61 -0.64
CA LYS A 67 3.37 24.65 -0.50
C LYS A 67 1.97 24.07 -0.71
N ASP A 68 1.79 23.25 -1.74
CA ASP A 68 0.50 22.60 -2.02
C ASP A 68 0.13 21.60 -0.93
N LEU A 69 1.09 20.86 -0.37
CA LEU A 69 0.87 19.98 0.79
C LEU A 69 0.39 20.75 2.03
N HIS A 70 0.99 21.92 2.32
CA HIS A 70 0.52 22.78 3.42
C HIS A 70 -0.90 23.30 3.20
N LYS A 71 -1.28 23.57 1.94
CA LYS A 71 -2.65 23.94 1.60
C LYS A 71 -3.61 22.79 1.85
N VAL A 72 -3.31 21.59 1.33
CA VAL A 72 -4.14 20.39 1.53
C VAL A 72 -4.34 20.11 3.02
N MET A 73 -3.33 20.35 3.87
CA MET A 73 -3.46 20.14 5.31
C MET A 73 -4.59 20.94 5.97
N THR A 74 -5.01 22.07 5.43
CA THR A 74 -6.08 22.92 6.00
C THR A 74 -7.33 23.01 5.12
N ASP A 75 -7.29 22.41 3.92
CA ASP A 75 -8.42 22.37 2.98
C ASP A 75 -9.34 21.17 3.27
N SER A 76 -10.13 21.29 4.34
CA SER A 76 -11.03 20.24 4.82
C SER A 76 -12.06 19.82 3.76
N GLN A 77 -12.17 18.51 3.52
CA GLN A 77 -13.10 17.91 2.58
C GLN A 77 -14.35 17.35 3.28
N ASP A 78 -15.53 17.57 2.72
CA ASP A 78 -16.80 17.16 3.34
C ASP A 78 -16.92 15.63 3.53
N TRP A 79 -16.34 14.84 2.62
CA TRP A 79 -16.39 13.38 2.68
C TRP A 79 -15.43 12.78 3.74
N TRP A 80 -14.48 13.57 4.25
CA TRP A 80 -13.63 13.21 5.36
C TRP A 80 -13.13 14.47 6.08
N PRO A 81 -13.93 15.11 6.94
CA PRO A 81 -13.59 16.40 7.53
C PRO A 81 -12.29 16.35 8.35
N ALA A 82 -11.53 17.44 8.32
CA ALA A 82 -10.28 17.54 9.07
C ALA A 82 -10.55 17.74 10.57
N ASP A 83 -9.99 16.86 11.40
CA ASP A 83 -10.00 17.05 12.85
C ASP A 83 -9.33 18.38 13.20
N PHE A 84 -10.00 19.21 14.00
CA PHE A 84 -9.54 20.56 14.37
C PHE A 84 -9.23 21.47 13.16
N GLY A 85 -9.79 21.16 11.98
CA GLY A 85 -9.53 21.90 10.75
C GLY A 85 -8.13 21.65 10.15
N HIS A 86 -7.42 20.60 10.57
CA HIS A 86 -6.07 20.31 10.09
C HIS A 86 -5.75 18.80 9.96
N TYR A 87 -5.41 18.32 8.75
CA TYR A 87 -5.06 16.91 8.49
C TYR A 87 -3.67 16.48 8.96
N GLY A 88 -2.83 17.41 9.40
CA GLY A 88 -1.46 17.14 9.87
C GLY A 88 -1.31 15.88 10.75
N PRO A 89 -2.07 15.71 11.85
CA PRO A 89 -1.98 14.51 12.68
C PRO A 89 -2.27 13.21 11.91
N LEU A 90 -3.23 13.22 10.97
CA LEU A 90 -3.55 12.08 10.12
C LEU A 90 -2.40 11.76 9.16
N PHE A 91 -1.78 12.76 8.53
CA PHE A 91 -0.65 12.57 7.63
C PHE A 91 0.62 12.10 8.36
N ILE A 92 0.86 12.60 9.57
CA ILE A 92 1.94 12.09 10.44
C ILE A 92 1.73 10.60 10.71
N ARG A 93 0.53 10.20 11.12
CA ARG A 93 0.19 8.78 11.32
C ARG A 93 0.40 7.98 10.03
N MET A 94 -0.06 8.47 8.89
CA MET A 94 0.09 7.77 7.61
C MET A 94 1.57 7.50 7.27
N ALA A 95 2.42 8.53 7.39
CA ALA A 95 3.86 8.43 7.15
C ALA A 95 4.53 7.47 8.14
N TRP A 96 4.20 7.57 9.43
CA TRP A 96 4.67 6.66 10.46
C TRP A 96 4.31 5.20 10.13
N HIS A 97 3.04 4.90 9.82
CA HIS A 97 2.60 3.56 9.48
C HIS A 97 3.23 3.02 8.19
N SER A 98 3.56 3.90 7.23
CA SER A 98 4.26 3.48 6.01
C SER A 98 5.69 3.01 6.34
N ALA A 99 6.41 3.75 7.20
CA ALA A 99 7.78 3.42 7.57
C ALA A 99 7.87 2.30 8.64
N GLY A 100 6.88 2.22 9.53
CA GLY A 100 6.88 1.36 10.71
C GLY A 100 6.78 -0.14 10.44
N THR A 101 6.60 -0.56 9.19
CA THR A 101 6.62 -1.98 8.81
C THR A 101 8.04 -2.55 8.66
N TYR A 102 9.06 -1.70 8.72
CA TYR A 102 10.46 -2.08 8.53
C TYR A 102 10.96 -3.04 9.62
N ARG A 103 11.79 -4.02 9.23
CA ARG A 103 12.42 -4.98 10.13
C ARG A 103 13.91 -5.11 9.80
N ILE A 104 14.77 -5.03 10.82
CA ILE A 104 16.23 -5.13 10.66
C ILE A 104 16.72 -6.54 10.31
N GLY A 105 15.94 -7.58 10.61
CA GLY A 105 16.39 -8.97 10.47
C GLY A 105 16.51 -9.46 9.02
N ASP A 106 15.67 -8.94 8.13
CA ASP A 106 15.68 -9.28 6.70
C ASP A 106 15.62 -8.04 5.78
N GLY A 107 15.63 -6.84 6.36
CA GLY A 107 15.57 -5.57 5.64
C GLY A 107 14.25 -5.29 4.93
N ARG A 108 13.22 -6.14 5.11
CA ARG A 108 11.92 -5.97 4.43
C ARG A 108 11.02 -4.98 5.16
N GLY A 109 10.00 -4.51 4.44
CA GLY A 109 9.07 -3.50 4.92
C GLY A 109 9.62 -2.09 4.73
N GLY A 110 9.04 -1.12 5.44
CA GLY A 110 9.37 0.29 5.31
C GLY A 110 8.62 1.00 4.19
N ALA A 111 8.92 2.29 4.02
CA ALA A 111 8.18 3.17 3.11
C ALA A 111 8.76 3.23 1.68
N GLY A 112 9.94 2.67 1.44
CA GLY A 112 10.70 2.89 0.18
C GLY A 112 10.00 2.43 -1.10
N ALA A 113 9.11 1.44 -1.01
CA ALA A 113 8.36 0.92 -2.16
C ALA A 113 6.89 1.39 -2.21
N GLY A 114 6.44 2.24 -1.26
CA GLY A 114 5.07 2.73 -1.22
C GLY A 114 3.99 1.64 -1.05
N GLN A 115 4.35 0.48 -0.48
CA GLN A 115 3.49 -0.70 -0.42
C GLN A 115 2.21 -0.51 0.43
N GLN A 116 2.11 0.55 1.22
CA GLN A 116 0.91 0.87 2.00
C GLN A 116 -0.35 1.06 1.11
N ARG A 117 -0.18 1.35 -0.19
CA ARG A 117 -1.30 1.45 -1.14
C ARG A 117 -1.83 0.09 -1.63
N PHE A 118 -1.08 -0.99 -1.44
CA PHE A 118 -1.43 -2.33 -1.92
C PHE A 118 -1.80 -3.27 -0.77
N ALA A 119 -2.40 -4.42 -1.12
CA ALA A 119 -2.62 -5.49 -0.16
C ALA A 119 -1.26 -6.12 0.27
N PRO A 120 -1.14 -6.62 1.51
CA PRO A 120 -2.18 -6.62 2.55
C PRO A 120 -2.23 -5.32 3.36
N LEU A 121 -1.21 -4.45 3.26
CA LEU A 121 -1.02 -3.29 4.13
C LEU A 121 -2.17 -2.30 4.06
N ASN A 122 -2.77 -2.10 2.87
CA ASN A 122 -3.89 -1.18 2.70
C ASN A 122 -5.15 -1.55 3.50
N SER A 123 -5.22 -2.79 4.00
CA SER A 123 -6.37 -3.36 4.68
C SER A 123 -6.02 -3.95 6.05
N TRP A 124 -4.78 -3.75 6.53
CA TRP A 124 -4.43 -4.09 7.91
C TRP A 124 -5.29 -3.28 8.89
N PRO A 125 -5.79 -3.90 9.98
CA PRO A 125 -6.62 -3.20 10.96
C PRO A 125 -5.96 -1.91 11.49
N ASP A 126 -4.64 -1.96 11.71
CA ASP A 126 -3.87 -0.83 12.23
C ASP A 126 -3.72 0.32 11.21
N ASN A 127 -3.98 0.06 9.92
CA ASN A 127 -3.98 1.06 8.85
C ASN A 127 -5.39 1.59 8.54
N ALA A 128 -6.37 1.36 9.42
CA ALA A 128 -7.73 1.86 9.25
C ALA A 128 -7.75 3.37 8.98
N ASN A 129 -8.59 3.76 8.01
CA ASN A 129 -8.78 5.12 7.49
C ASN A 129 -7.55 5.75 6.79
N LEU A 130 -6.41 5.05 6.68
CA LEU A 130 -5.27 5.57 5.91
C LEU A 130 -5.51 5.50 4.40
N ASP A 131 -6.50 4.75 3.94
CA ASP A 131 -7.05 4.86 2.59
C ASP A 131 -7.57 6.28 2.28
N LYS A 132 -8.21 6.93 3.26
CA LYS A 132 -8.70 8.31 3.14
C LYS A 132 -7.54 9.31 3.16
N ALA A 133 -6.55 9.09 4.03
CA ALA A 133 -5.33 9.89 4.07
C ALA A 133 -4.60 9.89 2.70
N ARG A 134 -4.44 8.72 2.08
CA ARG A 134 -3.88 8.61 0.72
C ARG A 134 -4.77 9.28 -0.33
N ARG A 135 -6.10 9.19 -0.19
CA ARG A 135 -7.04 9.82 -1.12
C ARG A 135 -7.01 11.35 -1.08
N LEU A 136 -6.75 11.94 0.08
CA LEU A 136 -6.60 13.40 0.24
C LEU A 136 -5.38 13.96 -0.52
N LEU A 137 -4.34 13.12 -0.74
CA LEU A 137 -3.11 13.50 -1.45
C LEU A 137 -3.13 13.11 -2.94
N TRP A 138 -4.27 12.66 -3.46
CA TRP A 138 -4.39 12.28 -4.87
C TRP A 138 -4.50 13.47 -5.85
N PRO A 139 -5.26 14.55 -5.55
CA PRO A 139 -5.28 15.75 -6.40
C PRO A 139 -3.88 16.37 -6.54
#